data_AF-A0A7W1W0J1-F1
#
_entry.id   AF-A0A7W1W0J1-F1
#
_cell.length_a   1.000
_cell.length_b   1.000
_cell.length_c   1.000
_cell.angle_alpha   90.00
_cell.angle_beta   90.00
_cell.angle_gamma   90.00
#
_symmetry.space_group_name_H-M   'P 1'
#
loop_
_entity.id
_entity.type
_entity.pdbx_description
1 polymer ?
#
loop_
_entity_poly.entity_id
_entity_poly.type
_entity_poly.pdbx_seq_one_letter_code
_entity_poly.pdbx_strand_id
1 'polypeptide(L)'
;MKKIALLALTALSVGQTFAQDFAGYRTGNYTGVNGVFFNPANIAASRYRFDVNLFSFSTLEGNDRLAYKLKDIGHSLDGDS
;
A
#
# COMPACT_ATOMS: atom_id res chain seq x y z
N MET A 1 -6.93 -2.36 -39.59
CA MET A 1 -8.04 -1.72 -38.85
C MET A 1 -8.06 -2.09 -37.36
N LYS A 2 -8.05 -3.39 -36.97
CA LYS A 2 -8.05 -3.80 -35.55
C LYS A 2 -6.90 -3.20 -34.71
N LYS A 3 -5.69 -3.09 -35.28
CA LYS A 3 -4.52 -2.51 -34.61
C LYS A 3 -4.64 -0.99 -34.34
N ILE A 4 -5.28 -0.26 -35.25
CA ILE A 4 -5.53 1.19 -35.12
C ILE A 4 -6.61 1.43 -34.06
N ALA A 5 -7.65 0.60 -34.04
CA ALA A 5 -8.67 0.63 -32.99
C ALA A 5 -8.10 0.33 -31.60
N LEU A 6 -7.19 -0.64 -31.49
CA LEU A 6 -6.50 -0.94 -30.23
C LEU A 6 -5.65 0.24 -29.74
N LEU A 7 -4.92 0.89 -30.67
CA LEU A 7 -4.07 2.05 -30.39
C LEU A 7 -4.89 3.26 -29.94
N ALA A 8 -6.02 3.52 -30.60
CA ALA A 8 -6.96 4.56 -30.20
C ALA A 8 -7.53 4.30 -28.80
N LEU A 9 -7.94 3.06 -28.51
CA LEU A 9 -8.47 2.69 -27.19
C LEU A 9 -7.44 2.92 -26.06
N THR A 10 -6.17 2.58 -26.29
CA THR A 10 -5.09 2.82 -25.32
C THR A 10 -4.73 4.30 -25.16
N ALA A 11 -4.91 5.12 -26.21
CA ALA A 11 -4.63 6.56 -26.14
C ALA A 11 -5.68 7.31 -25.31
N LEU A 12 -6.96 6.89 -25.35
CA LEU A 12 -8.02 7.51 -24.57
C LEU A 12 -7.90 7.22 -23.05
N SER A 13 -7.19 6.18 -22.62
CA SER A 13 -7.04 5.84 -21.19
C SER A 13 -6.02 6.70 -20.42
N VAL A 14 -5.24 7.55 -21.10
CA VAL A 14 -4.13 8.31 -20.48
C VAL A 14 -4.63 9.50 -19.62
N GLY A 15 -5.85 9.98 -19.84
CA GLY A 15 -6.39 11.19 -19.19
C GLY A 15 -7.20 10.99 -17.91
N GLN A 16 -7.27 9.76 -17.36
CA GLN A 16 -8.18 9.39 -16.27
C GLN A 16 -7.45 8.75 -15.06
N THR A 17 -6.13 8.94 -14.93
CA THR A 17 -5.41 8.40 -13.78
C THR A 17 -5.56 9.34 -12.59
N PHE A 18 -6.62 9.14 -11.81
CA PHE A 18 -6.61 9.60 -10.42
C PHE A 18 -5.55 8.77 -9.69
N ALA A 19 -4.57 9.41 -9.06
CA ALA A 19 -3.69 8.73 -8.12
C ALA A 19 -4.56 8.28 -6.95
N GLN A 20 -5.04 7.03 -7.01
CA GLN A 20 -5.76 6.43 -5.89
C GLN A 20 -4.76 6.18 -4.77
N ASP A 21 -5.06 6.70 -3.58
CA ASP A 21 -4.26 6.39 -2.40
C ASP A 21 -4.32 4.88 -2.18
N PHE A 22 -3.18 4.22 -2.39
CA PHE A 22 -3.03 2.82 -2.06
C PHE A 22 -2.87 2.74 -0.55
N ALA A 23 -3.99 2.64 0.17
CA ALA A 23 -4.05 2.50 1.62
C ALA A 23 -3.29 1.26 2.17
N GLY A 24 -2.76 0.43 1.26
CA GLY A 24 -1.87 -0.67 1.56
C GLY A 24 -2.61 -1.99 1.68
N TYR A 25 -1.85 -3.07 1.78
CA TYR A 25 -2.40 -4.42 1.95
C TYR A 25 -3.41 -4.45 3.11
N ARG A 26 -3.09 -3.80 4.25
CA ARG A 26 -3.82 -3.86 5.53
C ARG A 26 -5.26 -3.33 5.51
N THR A 27 -5.65 -2.54 4.52
CA THR A 27 -7.02 -2.00 4.41
C THR A 27 -7.90 -2.75 3.41
N GLY A 28 -7.36 -3.76 2.72
CA GLY A 28 -8.11 -4.56 1.77
C GLY A 28 -9.09 -5.53 2.43
N ASN A 29 -10.17 -5.87 1.71
CA ASN A 29 -11.16 -6.88 2.15
C ASN A 29 -10.61 -8.31 2.19
N TYR A 30 -9.39 -8.53 1.69
CA TYR A 30 -8.71 -9.83 1.60
C TYR A 30 -7.46 -9.90 2.48
N THR A 31 -7.44 -9.12 3.56
CA THR A 31 -6.33 -9.07 4.53
C THR A 31 -6.26 -10.28 5.45
N GLY A 32 -7.32 -11.07 5.52
CA GLY A 32 -7.46 -12.17 6.49
C GLY A 32 -7.19 -11.67 7.91
N VAL A 33 -6.54 -12.49 8.73
CA VAL A 33 -6.15 -12.15 10.11
C VAL A 33 -5.39 -10.81 10.26
N ASN A 34 -4.65 -10.38 9.23
CA ASN A 34 -3.86 -9.14 9.30
C ASN A 34 -4.76 -7.89 9.37
N GLY A 35 -6.01 -7.99 8.90
CA GLY A 35 -6.98 -6.90 8.95
C GLY A 35 -7.39 -6.53 10.38
N VAL A 36 -7.23 -7.43 11.36
CA VAL A 36 -7.60 -7.20 12.76
C VAL A 36 -6.81 -6.05 13.39
N PHE A 37 -5.55 -5.88 13.00
CA PHE A 37 -4.67 -4.82 13.51
C PHE A 37 -5.03 -3.43 12.98
N PHE A 38 -5.82 -3.37 11.90
CA PHE A 38 -6.33 -2.12 11.37
C PHE A 38 -7.75 -1.86 11.85
N ASN A 39 -8.62 -2.86 11.76
CA ASN A 39 -9.97 -2.80 12.29
C ASN A 39 -10.44 -4.20 12.75
N PRO A 40 -10.62 -4.43 14.06
CA PRO A 40 -11.04 -5.73 14.58
C PRO A 40 -12.44 -6.16 14.11
N ALA A 41 -13.30 -5.21 13.70
CA ALA A 41 -14.60 -5.53 13.12
C ALA A 41 -14.50 -6.34 11.81
N ASN A 42 -13.38 -6.24 11.09
CA ASN A 42 -13.16 -6.98 9.85
C ASN A 42 -13.11 -8.51 10.08
N ILE A 43 -12.59 -8.96 11.22
CA ILE A 43 -12.60 -10.39 11.59
C ILE A 43 -13.92 -10.78 12.24
N ALA A 44 -14.53 -9.90 13.03
CA ALA A 44 -15.84 -10.15 13.63
C ALA A 44 -16.94 -10.34 12.57
N ALA A 45 -16.86 -9.61 11.45
CA ALA A 45 -17.77 -9.73 10.32
C ALA A 45 -17.26 -10.70 9.23
N SER A 46 -16.18 -11.46 9.49
CA SER A 46 -15.66 -12.43 8.54
C SER A 46 -16.62 -13.61 8.38
N ARG A 47 -16.71 -14.13 7.15
CA ARG A 47 -17.48 -15.36 6.85
C ARG A 47 -16.75 -16.62 7.32
N TYR A 48 -15.45 -16.53 7.55
CA TYR A 48 -14.61 -17.64 7.97
C TYR A 48 -14.55 -17.72 9.48
N ARG A 49 -14.82 -18.92 10.03
CA ARG A 49 -14.79 -19.17 11.49
C ARG A 49 -13.37 -19.33 12.04
N PHE A 50 -12.41 -19.64 11.16
CA PHE A 50 -11.02 -19.82 11.50
C PHE A 50 -10.16 -19.33 10.33
N ASP A 51 -9.16 -18.52 10.65
CA ASP A 51 -8.16 -18.01 9.72
C ASP A 51 -6.83 -18.00 10.47
N VAL A 52 -5.77 -18.51 9.84
CA VAL A 52 -4.44 -18.56 10.44
C VAL A 52 -3.40 -18.25 9.39
N ASN A 53 -2.47 -17.37 9.75
CA ASN A 53 -1.38 -16.93 8.91
C ASN A 53 -0.09 -17.56 9.41
N LEU A 54 0.49 -18.48 8.61
CA LEU A 54 1.67 -19.25 9.02
C LEU A 54 2.95 -18.45 8.82
N PHE A 55 3.06 -17.77 7.68
CA PHE A 55 4.21 -16.96 7.32
C PHE A 55 3.74 -15.73 6.56
N SER A 56 4.34 -14.59 6.84
CA SER A 56 4.09 -13.36 6.11
C SER A 56 5.37 -12.60 5.90
N PHE A 57 5.48 -12.01 4.72
CA PHE A 57 6.57 -11.14 4.34
C PHE A 57 5.99 -9.79 3.95
N SER A 58 6.48 -8.71 4.59
CA SER A 58 6.05 -7.35 4.30
C SER A 58 7.24 -6.59 3.75
N THR A 59 7.09 -6.02 2.55
CA THR A 59 8.06 -5.07 1.95
C THR A 59 7.70 -3.62 2.26
N LEU A 60 6.61 -3.39 3.01
CA LEU A 60 6.18 -2.05 3.42
C LEU A 60 7.02 -1.60 4.62
N GLU A 61 8.05 -0.80 4.36
CA GLU A 61 8.70 0.05 5.37
C GLU A 61 7.76 1.23 5.71
N GLY A 62 6.71 0.96 6.48
CA GLY A 62 5.90 2.01 7.11
C GLY A 62 6.68 2.59 8.27
N ASN A 63 7.57 3.53 8.01
CA ASN A 63 8.44 4.05 9.04
C ASN A 63 8.48 5.58 9.03
N ASP A 64 7.59 6.19 9.80
CA ASP A 64 7.73 7.60 10.18
C ASP A 64 9.09 7.85 10.86
N ARG A 65 9.70 6.85 11.51
CA ARG A 65 11.05 6.95 12.10
C ARG A 65 12.19 6.93 11.09
N LEU A 66 11.98 6.43 9.86
CA LEU A 66 13.00 6.55 8.80
C LEU A 66 13.10 8.00 8.33
N ALA A 67 11.96 8.69 8.19
CA ALA A 67 11.94 10.12 7.90
C ALA A 67 12.61 10.94 9.03
N TYR A 68 12.32 10.64 10.30
CA TYR A 68 13.01 11.28 11.43
C TYR A 68 14.52 11.00 11.45
N LYS A 69 14.94 9.76 11.19
CA LYS A 69 16.37 9.42 11.11
C LYS A 69 17.09 10.08 9.94
N LEU A 70 16.46 10.16 8.76
CA LEU A 70 17.05 10.80 7.59
C LEU A 70 17.19 12.32 7.79
N LYS A 71 16.22 12.96 8.44
CA LYS A 71 16.30 14.38 8.81
C LYS A 71 17.41 14.66 9.83
N ASP A 72 17.57 13.79 10.83
CA ASP A 72 18.65 13.90 11.82
C ASP A 72 20.03 13.71 11.18
N ILE A 73 20.17 12.76 10.26
CA ILE A 73 21.42 12.54 9.52
C ILE A 73 21.74 13.78 8.67
N GLY A 74 20.76 14.38 7.97
CA GLY A 74 20.97 15.62 7.22
C GLY A 74 21.47 16.78 8.09
N HIS A 75 20.88 16.94 9.28
CA HIS A 75 21.30 17.98 10.23
C HIS A 75 22.69 17.73 10.83
N SER A 76 23.08 16.46 11.01
CA SER A 76 24.44 16.09 11.47
C SER A 76 25.51 16.34 10.41
N LEU A 77 25.16 16.46 9.13
CA LEU A 77 26.09 16.68 8.03
C LEU A 77 26.27 18.17 7.71
N ASP A 78 25.23 18.99 7.91
CA ASP A 78 25.29 20.45 7.78
C ASP A 78 25.88 21.16 9.02
N GLY A 79 25.94 20.47 10.16
CA GLY A 79 26.40 21.03 11.44
C GLY A 79 27.91 21.04 11.67
N ASP A 80 28.73 20.64 10.69
CA ASP A 80 30.20 20.55 10.81
C ASP A 80 30.95 21.35 9.73
N SER A 81 30.33 22.43 9.23
CA SER A 81 30.98 23.46 8.38
C SER A 81 30.86 24.86 8.95
#